data_AF-A0A7C0XQN1-F1
#
_entry.id   AF-A0A7C0XQN1-F1
#
_cell.length_a   1.000
_cell.length_b   1.000
_cell.length_c   1.000
_cell.angle_alpha   90.00
_cell.angle_beta   90.00
_cell.angle_gamma   90.00
#
_symmetry.space_group_name_H-M   'P 1'
#
loop_
_entity.id
_entity.type
_entity.pdbx_description
1 polymer ?
#
loop_
_entity_poly.entity_id
_entity_poly.type
_entity_poly.pdbx_seq_one_letter_code
_entity_poly.pdbx_strand_id
1 'polypeptide(L)'
;MVKKRDIYVCPKCGYRVEKPEKTWQLIAPIPDSKGRITITVMGSFKCPQCGRKWRGVISKIKAGAEGVEIEGAKGKRALKPGKEKEESRGTIIEIDLEELEEGE
;
A
#
# COMPACT_ATOMS: atom_id res chain seq x y z
N MET A 1 -20.28 -12.20 16.54
CA MET A 1 -19.02 -11.75 15.90
C MET A 1 -19.18 -11.82 14.38
N VAL A 2 -19.20 -10.69 13.67
CA VAL A 2 -19.32 -10.70 12.20
C VAL A 2 -17.96 -11.06 11.61
N LYS A 3 -17.84 -12.22 10.95
CA LYS A 3 -16.62 -12.62 10.24
C LYS A 3 -16.34 -11.61 9.11
N LYS A 4 -15.14 -11.03 9.09
CA LYS A 4 -14.68 -10.17 7.98
C LYS A 4 -14.66 -11.02 6.70
N ARG A 5 -15.43 -10.61 5.69
CA ARG A 5 -15.43 -11.28 4.38
C ARG A 5 -14.14 -10.94 3.63
N ASP A 6 -13.51 -11.94 3.03
CA ASP A 6 -12.35 -11.75 2.16
C ASP A 6 -12.72 -10.94 0.93
N ILE A 7 -12.16 -9.74 0.80
CA ILE A 7 -12.43 -8.82 -0.32
C ILE A 7 -12.02 -9.42 -1.68
N TYR A 8 -11.04 -10.32 -1.68
CA TYR A 8 -10.51 -10.97 -2.88
C TYR A 8 -11.39 -12.10 -3.41
N VAL A 9 -12.41 -12.52 -2.65
CA VAL A 9 -13.32 -13.60 -3.06
C VAL A 9 -14.55 -13.02 -3.73
N CYS A 10 -14.89 -13.53 -4.90
CA CYS A 10 -16.07 -13.11 -5.63
C CYS A 10 -17.34 -13.45 -4.82
N PRO A 11 -18.21 -12.46 -4.52
CA PRO A 11 -19.42 -12.69 -3.74
C PRO A 11 -20.49 -13.50 -4.48
N LYS A 12 -20.33 -13.74 -5.79
CA LYS A 12 -21.30 -14.49 -6.61
C LYS A 12 -20.91 -15.96 -6.79
N CYS A 13 -19.63 -16.23 -7.09
CA CYS A 13 -19.18 -17.58 -7.48
C CYS A 13 -18.07 -18.14 -6.58
N GLY A 14 -17.55 -17.38 -5.62
CA GLY A 14 -16.47 -17.82 -4.74
C GLY A 14 -15.07 -17.82 -5.36
N TYR A 15 -14.92 -17.46 -6.65
CA TYR A 15 -13.60 -17.36 -7.28
C TYR A 15 -12.73 -16.30 -6.61
N ARG A 16 -11.49 -16.65 -6.26
CA ARG A 16 -10.52 -15.74 -5.65
C ARG A 16 -9.71 -15.01 -6.72
N VAL A 17 -9.78 -13.68 -6.72
CA VAL A 17 -9.01 -12.79 -7.60
C VAL A 17 -7.76 -12.35 -6.85
N GLU A 18 -6.59 -12.35 -7.50
CA GLU A 18 -5.32 -11.99 -6.84
C GLU A 18 -5.10 -10.47 -6.77
N LYS A 19 -5.46 -9.74 -7.83
CA LYS A 19 -5.19 -8.30 -7.98
C LYS A 19 -6.47 -7.51 -8.32
N PRO A 20 -6.67 -6.31 -7.74
CA PRO A 20 -7.74 -5.41 -8.16
C PRO A 20 -7.46 -4.87 -9.57
N GLU A 21 -8.52 -4.56 -10.33
CA GLU A 21 -8.39 -3.92 -11.65
C GLU A 21 -7.95 -2.46 -11.52
N LYS A 22 -8.49 -1.74 -10.53
CA LYS A 22 -8.17 -0.34 -10.26
C LYS A 22 -8.12 -0.12 -8.76
N THR A 23 -7.21 0.74 -8.33
CA THR A 23 -7.09 1.17 -6.94
C THR A 23 -7.10 2.68 -6.85
N TRP A 24 -7.74 3.22 -5.83
CA TRP A 24 -7.71 4.65 -5.54
C TRP A 24 -7.61 4.86 -4.04
N GLN A 25 -7.09 6.03 -3.66
CA GLN A 25 -6.91 6.42 -2.28
C GLN A 25 -8.02 7.39 -1.88
N LEU A 26 -8.62 7.16 -0.72
CA LEU A 26 -9.55 8.06 -0.06
C LEU A 26 -8.88 8.59 1.20
N ILE A 27 -8.64 9.89 1.23
CA ILE A 27 -7.96 10.58 2.33
C ILE A 27 -9.02 11.14 3.27
N ALA A 28 -8.94 10.83 4.56
CA ALA A 28 -9.88 11.37 5.54
C ALA A 28 -9.72 12.91 5.63
N PRO A 29 -10.83 13.69 5.58
CA PRO A 29 -10.78 15.15 5.57
C PRO A 29 -10.35 15.74 6.91
N ILE A 30 -10.54 15.01 8.01
CA ILE A 30 -10.19 15.42 9.37
C ILE A 30 -9.17 14.42 9.93
N PRO A 31 -8.06 14.90 10.53
CA PRO A 31 -7.10 14.03 11.19
C PRO A 31 -7.71 13.39 12.45
N ASP A 32 -7.28 12.16 12.75
CA ASP A 32 -7.66 11.43 13.96
C ASP A 32 -7.24 12.21 15.23
N SER A 33 -7.74 11.86 16.42
CA SER A 33 -7.39 12.55 17.68
C SER A 33 -5.89 12.65 17.99
N LYS A 34 -5.07 11.84 17.32
CA LYS A 34 -3.59 11.87 17.38
C LYS A 34 -2.93 12.61 16.21
N GLY A 35 -3.65 13.44 15.46
CA GLY A 35 -3.12 14.19 14.32
C GLY A 35 -2.78 13.34 13.09
N ARG A 36 -3.27 12.09 13.00
CA ARG A 36 -2.94 11.16 11.92
C ARG A 36 -4.02 11.16 10.83
N ILE A 37 -3.59 11.30 9.59
CA ILE A 37 -4.46 11.24 8.42
C ILE A 37 -4.66 9.77 8.03
N THR A 38 -5.91 9.35 7.91
CA THR A 38 -6.23 8.00 7.44
C THR A 38 -6.36 8.00 5.93
N ILE A 39 -5.47 7.27 5.26
CA ILE A 39 -5.51 6.99 3.83
C ILE A 39 -6.10 5.60 3.64
N THR A 40 -7.32 5.53 3.11
CA THR A 40 -7.99 4.28 2.79
C THR A 40 -7.75 3.92 1.33
N VAL A 41 -7.08 2.79 1.07
CA VAL A 41 -6.90 2.27 -0.28
C VAL A 41 -8.11 1.40 -0.62
N MET A 42 -8.90 1.86 -1.58
CA MET A 42 -10.00 1.10 -2.15
C MET A 42 -9.58 0.43 -3.45
N GLY A 43 -10.19 -0.72 -3.74
CA GLY A 43 -10.00 -1.44 -5.00
C GLY A 43 -11.31 -1.81 -5.65
N SER A 44 -11.35 -1.75 -6.98
CA SER A 44 -12.38 -2.41 -7.78
C SER A 44 -11.86 -3.76 -8.28
N PHE A 45 -12.71 -4.77 -8.20
CA PHE A 45 -12.45 -6.13 -8.65
C PHE A 45 -13.48 -6.52 -9.69
N LYS A 46 -13.05 -7.35 -10.64
CA LYS A 46 -13.91 -8.01 -11.62
C LYS A 46 -13.58 -9.50 -11.63
N CYS A 47 -14.62 -10.32 -11.51
CA CYS A 47 -14.45 -11.76 -11.55
C CYS A 47 -14.24 -12.21 -13.00
N PRO A 48 -13.17 -12.95 -13.32
CA PRO A 48 -12.97 -13.51 -14.65
C PRO A 48 -13.94 -14.66 -14.97
N GLN A 49 -14.51 -15.33 -13.96
CA GLN A 49 -15.43 -16.46 -14.14
C GLN A 49 -16.88 -16.04 -14.41
N CYS A 50 -17.40 -15.06 -13.65
CA CYS A 50 -18.83 -14.69 -13.73
C CYS A 50 -19.09 -13.23 -14.13
N GLY A 51 -18.04 -12.44 -14.41
CA GLY A 51 -18.14 -11.05 -14.83
C GLY A 51 -18.60 -10.04 -13.77
N ARG A 52 -18.92 -10.50 -12.55
CA ARG A 52 -19.37 -9.63 -11.45
C ARG A 52 -18.27 -8.62 -11.09
N LYS A 53 -18.66 -7.35 -10.92
CA LYS A 53 -17.80 -6.28 -10.40
C LYS A 53 -18.16 -5.97 -8.95
N TRP A 54 -17.16 -5.74 -8.10
CA TRP A 54 -17.35 -5.28 -6.73
C TRP A 54 -16.23 -4.35 -6.30
N ARG A 55 -16.46 -3.63 -5.19
CA ARG A 55 -15.48 -2.71 -4.59
C ARG A 55 -15.20 -3.15 -3.16
N GLY A 56 -13.98 -2.93 -2.70
CA GLY A 56 -13.54 -3.34 -1.38
C GLY A 56 -12.44 -2.45 -0.83
N VAL A 57 -12.31 -2.43 0.50
CA VAL A 57 -11.17 -1.79 1.17
C VAL A 57 -10.02 -2.79 1.19
N ILE A 58 -8.89 -2.40 0.60
CA ILE A 58 -7.67 -3.23 0.55
C ILE A 58 -6.84 -2.99 1.81
N SER A 59 -6.57 -1.72 2.10
CA SER A 59 -5.72 -1.30 3.21
C SER A 59 -6.21 0.01 3.80
N LYS A 60 -5.97 0.19 5.10
CA LYS A 60 -6.07 1.47 5.79
C LYS A 60 -4.68 1.83 6.32
N ILE A 61 -4.16 2.95 5.86
CA ILE A 61 -2.85 3.47 6.25
C ILE A 61 -3.11 4.70 7.10
N LYS A 62 -2.53 4.76 8.30
CA LYS A 62 -2.57 5.98 9.13
C LYS A 62 -1.22 6.66 9.02
N ALA A 63 -1.19 7.84 8.42
CA ALA A 63 0.01 8.64 8.22
C ALA A 63 -0.07 9.92 9.06
N GLY A 64 0.90 10.12 9.96
CA GLY A 64 1.07 11.36 10.73
C GLY A 64 2.45 11.44 11.39
N ALA A 65 2.76 12.58 12.01
CA ALA A 65 4.11 13.03 12.37
C ALA A 65 4.93 12.09 13.29
N GLU A 66 4.31 11.12 13.97
CA GLU A 66 4.99 10.17 14.87
C GLU A 66 5.05 8.72 14.35
N GLY A 67 4.77 8.48 13.06
CA GLY A 67 4.99 7.17 12.42
C GLY A 67 3.82 6.65 11.57
N VAL A 68 4.16 5.80 10.61
CA VAL A 68 3.22 5.17 9.67
C VAL A 68 2.77 3.81 10.23
N GLU A 69 1.49 3.69 10.55
CA GLU A 69 0.87 2.40 10.91
C GLU A 69 0.10 1.82 9.72
N ILE A 70 0.42 0.58 9.35
CA ILE A 70 -0.21 -0.15 8.23
C ILE A 70 -1.02 -1.31 8.80
N GLU A 71 -2.36 -1.21 8.78
CA GLU A 71 -3.23 -2.34 9.12
C GLU A 71 -3.61 -3.11 7.84
N GLY A 72 -2.87 -4.19 7.57
CA GLY A 72 -3.17 -5.15 6.51
C GLY A 72 -3.83 -6.43 7.04
N ALA A 73 -4.36 -7.27 6.15
CA ALA A 73 -5.03 -8.54 6.45
C ALA A 73 -4.14 -9.59 7.17
N LYS A 74 -2.84 -9.32 7.37
CA LYS A 74 -1.87 -10.21 8.02
C LYS A 74 -1.36 -9.71 9.38
N GLY A 75 -1.98 -8.67 9.95
CA GLY A 75 -1.66 -8.17 11.29
C GLY A 75 -1.22 -6.71 11.33
N LYS A 76 -1.18 -6.15 12.54
CA LYS A 76 -0.77 -4.77 12.83
C LYS A 76 0.75 -4.65 12.75
N ARG A 77 1.27 -3.90 11.78
CA ARG A 77 2.69 -3.49 11.77
C ARG A 77 2.75 -1.99 12.07
N ALA A 78 3.25 -1.68 13.27
CA ALA A 78 3.61 -0.33 13.65
C ALA A 78 5.08 -0.11 13.27
N LEU A 79 5.36 0.80 12.33
CA LEU A 79 6.70 1.37 12.19
C LEU A 79 6.79 2.52 13.20
N LYS A 80 7.47 2.26 14.33
CA LYS A 80 7.92 3.35 15.23
C LYS A 80 9.05 4.12 14.53
N PRO A 81 9.10 5.45 14.61
CA PRO A 81 10.33 6.18 14.33
C PRO A 81 11.32 5.95 15.48
N GLY A 82 12.57 5.59 15.16
CA GLY A 82 13.68 5.58 16.12
C GLY A 82 14.25 4.22 16.51
N LYS A 83 14.91 3.54 15.58
CA LYS A 83 16.31 3.11 15.73
C LYS A 83 16.85 2.62 14.39
N GLU A 84 18.06 3.09 14.09
CA GLU A 84 18.84 2.87 12.87
C GLU A 84 18.78 1.44 12.33
N LYS A 85 18.54 1.31 11.02
CA LYS A 85 19.13 0.31 10.11
C LYS A 85 19.09 0.89 8.70
N GLU A 86 20.07 1.73 8.44
CA GLU A 86 20.55 2.03 7.11
C GLU A 86 21.21 0.75 6.57
N GLU A 87 20.52 0.00 5.71
CA GLU A 87 21.16 -0.90 4.74
C GLU A 87 20.18 -1.28 3.62
N SER A 88 19.92 -0.31 2.76
CA SER A 88 19.81 -0.56 1.34
C SER A 88 20.55 0.58 0.65
N ARG A 89 21.88 0.58 0.80
CA ARG A 89 22.74 1.39 -0.07
C ARG A 89 22.56 0.78 -1.46
N GLY A 90 21.76 1.45 -2.29
CA GLY A 90 21.82 1.20 -3.73
C GLY A 90 23.26 1.37 -4.16
N THR A 91 23.76 0.47 -5.00
CA THR A 91 25.06 0.65 -5.65
C THR A 91 25.04 2.00 -6.37
N ILE A 92 25.77 2.96 -5.81
CA ILE A 92 26.15 4.17 -6.52
C ILE A 92 27.24 3.71 -7.48
N ILE A 93 26.93 3.75 -8.77
CA ILE A 93 27.93 3.59 -9.82
C ILE A 93 28.55 4.99 -9.93
N GLU A 94 29.73 5.15 -9.35
CA GLU A 94 30.54 6.36 -9.53
C GLU A 94 30.99 6.34 -11.00
N ILE A 95 30.35 7.17 -11.81
CA ILE A 95 30.85 7.49 -13.15
C ILE A 95 31.88 8.58 -12.90
N ASP A 96 33.15 8.21 -12.97
CA ASP A 96 34.26 9.17 -12.93
C ASP A 96 34.14 10.07 -14.17
N LEU A 97 33.86 11.36 -13.96
CA LEU A 97 33.69 12.34 -15.04
C LEU A 97 35.03 12.72 -15.72
N GLU A 98 36.14 12.10 -15.31
CA GLU A 98 37.47 12.37 -15.87
C GLU A 98 37.72 11.65 -17.22
N GLU A 99 36.83 10.76 -17.68
CA GLU A 99 37.01 10.05 -18.97
C GLU A 99 36.31 10.73 -20.18
N LEU A 100 35.82 11.97 -20.07
CA LEU A 100 35.04 12.62 -21.15
C LEU A 100 35.44 14.06 -21.53
N GLU A 101 36.66 14.53 -21.22
CA GLU A 101 37.14 15.85 -21.69
C GLU A 101 38.46 15.86 -22.50
N GLU A 102 39.18 14.75 -22.71
CA GLU A 102 40.38 14.78 -23.58
C GLU A 102 40.31 13.77 -24.72
N GLY A 103 39.33 14.01 -25.60
CA GLY A 103 39.39 13.59 -27.00
C GLY A 103 39.80 14.78 -27.87
N GLU A 104 41.11 14.92 -28.09
CA GLU A 104 41.68 15.64 -29.24
C GLU A 104 41.49 14.81 -30.52
#